data_AF-A0AAU8PSW8-F1
#
_entry.id   AF-A0AAU8PSW8-F1
#
_cell.length_a   1.000
_cell.length_b   1.000
_cell.length_c   1.000
_cell.angle_alpha   90.00
_cell.angle_beta   90.00
_cell.angle_gamma   90.00
#
_symmetry.space_group_name_H-M   'P 1'
#
loop_
_entity.id
_entity.type
_entity.pdbx_description
1 polymer ?
#
loop_
_entity_poly.entity_id
_entity_poly.type
_entity_poly.pdbx_seq_one_letter_code
_entity_poly.pdbx_strand_id
1 'polypeptide(L)'
;MDNMTNFGRERKMAGQVVAYPLGQNLYLNITNQCTNNCLFCIRRTSEGVGYDLWLKQEPSPEEVLAAVQDPTSYREIVFCGYGEPLMRLEVVREVAEQLKKRGAQIRINTNGQANLVYQRNVVLELKDLVDAICISLNAQSADRYLEICRPIYGEKAYQAVLDFARCCVGQIPRVVLSVVEWPGVDVEKCREIARKLGTEFRLRRFSGTLKQV
;
A
#
# COMPACT_ATOMS: atom_id res chain seq x y z
N MET A 1 24.11 -27.64 -18.48
CA MET A 1 23.15 -26.70 -19.08
C MET A 1 22.58 -25.89 -17.93
N ASP A 2 23.34 -24.89 -17.51
CA ASP A 2 22.95 -23.95 -16.47
C ASP A 2 22.16 -22.81 -17.11
N ASN A 3 20.89 -22.67 -16.72
CA ASN A 3 20.16 -21.39 -16.71
C ASN A 3 18.78 -21.61 -16.08
N MET A 4 18.73 -21.73 -14.76
CA MET A 4 17.52 -21.41 -14.00
C MET A 4 17.71 -20.02 -13.38
N THR A 5 17.10 -19.05 -14.05
CA THR A 5 16.90 -17.66 -13.61
C THR A 5 16.49 -17.58 -12.14
N ASN A 6 17.33 -16.90 -11.36
CA ASN A 6 17.20 -16.65 -9.94
C ASN A 6 16.10 -15.60 -9.67
N PHE A 7 14.83 -15.99 -9.80
CA PHE A 7 13.70 -15.14 -9.42
C PHE A 7 13.61 -15.05 -7.88
N GLY A 8 14.15 -13.95 -7.35
CA GLY A 8 13.81 -13.28 -6.09
C GLY A 8 13.48 -14.15 -4.88
N ARG A 9 14.44 -14.30 -3.95
CA ARG A 9 14.17 -14.79 -2.59
C ARG A 9 13.63 -13.64 -1.72
N GLU A 10 12.67 -13.94 -0.85
CA GLU A 10 12.30 -13.05 0.26
C GLU A 10 13.53 -12.70 1.11
N ARG A 11 13.53 -11.52 1.72
CA ARG A 11 14.61 -11.06 2.59
C ARG A 11 14.09 -10.97 4.02
N LYS A 12 14.72 -11.76 4.88
CA LYS A 12 14.44 -11.78 6.31
C LYS A 12 15.49 -10.98 7.07
N MET A 13 15.04 -10.14 7.98
CA MET A 13 15.86 -9.50 9.01
C MET A 13 15.24 -9.85 10.36
N ALA A 14 16.05 -10.20 11.37
CA ALA A 14 15.55 -10.66 12.68
C ALA A 14 14.49 -11.80 12.61
N GLY A 15 14.54 -12.64 11.56
CA GLY A 15 13.61 -13.75 11.37
C GLY A 15 12.19 -13.36 10.94
N GLN A 16 11.98 -12.15 10.42
CA GLN A 16 10.71 -11.66 9.84
C GLN A 16 10.91 -11.15 8.41
N VAL A 17 9.86 -11.17 7.59
CA VAL A 17 9.92 -10.75 6.18
C VAL A 17 9.77 -9.23 6.07
N VAL A 18 10.86 -8.55 5.69
CA VAL A 18 10.90 -7.08 5.54
C VAL A 18 10.76 -6.68 4.07
N ALA A 19 11.31 -7.48 3.15
CA ALA A 19 11.13 -7.28 1.72
C ALA A 19 10.83 -8.60 1.01
N TYR A 20 9.91 -8.57 0.06
CA TYR A 20 9.49 -9.76 -0.68
C TYR A 20 9.17 -9.42 -2.15
N PRO A 21 9.65 -10.22 -3.11
CA PRO A 21 9.34 -10.01 -4.51
C PRO A 21 7.93 -10.49 -4.83
N LEU A 22 7.24 -9.78 -5.72
CA LEU A 22 5.97 -10.23 -6.28
C LEU A 22 5.83 -9.70 -7.71
N GLY A 23 5.82 -10.64 -8.66
CA GLY A 23 5.94 -10.30 -10.08
C GLY A 23 7.29 -9.63 -10.38
N GLN A 24 7.25 -8.46 -11.01
CA GLN A 24 8.44 -7.67 -11.37
C GLN A 24 8.82 -6.61 -10.32
N ASN A 25 8.15 -6.59 -9.17
CA ASN A 25 8.30 -5.55 -8.15
C ASN A 25 8.88 -6.15 -6.85
N LEU A 26 9.51 -5.30 -6.04
CA LEU A 26 9.87 -5.63 -4.66
C LEU A 26 8.94 -4.89 -3.70
N TYR A 27 8.36 -5.61 -2.75
CA TYR A 27 7.44 -5.05 -1.77
C TYR A 27 8.14 -4.90 -0.41
N LEU A 28 7.93 -3.76 0.26
CA LEU A 28 8.48 -3.45 1.56
C LEU A 28 7.38 -3.56 2.62
N ASN A 29 7.53 -4.55 3.50
CA ASN A 29 6.63 -4.81 4.63
C ASN A 29 7.19 -4.13 5.89
N ILE A 30 6.72 -2.92 6.16
CA ILE A 30 7.34 -2.06 7.16
C ILE A 30 6.53 -1.87 8.43
N THR A 31 5.29 -2.35 8.50
CA THR A 31 4.46 -2.20 9.71
C THR A 31 3.30 -3.19 9.82
N ASN A 32 2.93 -3.50 11.06
CA ASN A 32 1.70 -4.22 11.40
C ASN A 32 0.51 -3.26 11.67
N GLN A 33 0.75 -1.97 11.84
CA GLN A 33 -0.31 -1.01 12.14
C GLN A 33 -1.18 -0.74 10.91
N CYS A 34 -2.48 -0.58 11.10
CA CYS A 34 -3.40 -0.15 10.06
C CYS A 34 -4.63 0.50 10.71
N THR A 35 -5.10 1.61 10.13
CA THR A 35 -6.30 2.30 10.61
C THR A 35 -7.60 1.64 10.14
N ASN A 36 -7.50 0.66 9.24
CA ASN A 36 -8.62 -0.12 8.74
C ASN A 36 -8.56 -1.57 9.23
N ASN A 37 -9.74 -2.14 9.46
CA ASN A 37 -9.92 -3.55 9.78
C ASN A 37 -10.77 -4.26 8.72
N CYS A 38 -10.38 -4.11 7.45
CA CYS A 38 -11.20 -4.51 6.31
C CYS A 38 -11.59 -6.00 6.33
N LEU A 39 -12.81 -6.31 5.90
CA LEU A 39 -13.32 -7.68 5.79
C LEU A 39 -12.55 -8.52 4.77
N PHE A 40 -12.10 -7.89 3.68
CA PHE A 40 -11.33 -8.51 2.60
C PHE A 40 -9.82 -8.38 2.77
N CYS A 41 -9.34 -7.96 3.95
CA CYS A 41 -7.90 -7.76 4.17
C CYS A 41 -7.16 -9.09 4.02
N ILE A 42 -6.05 -9.11 3.30
CA ILE A 42 -5.25 -10.32 3.09
C ILE A 42 -4.73 -10.93 4.41
N ARG A 43 -4.56 -10.12 5.46
CA ARG A 43 -4.24 -10.59 6.84
C ARG A 43 -5.25 -11.60 7.38
N ARG A 44 -6.50 -11.51 6.92
CA ARG A 44 -7.60 -12.38 7.27
C ARG A 44 -7.63 -13.65 6.43
N THR A 45 -6.73 -13.81 5.47
CA THR A 45 -6.61 -15.03 4.66
C THR A 45 -5.53 -15.96 5.22
N SER A 46 -5.68 -17.27 5.00
CA SER A 46 -4.69 -18.28 5.38
C SER A 46 -3.40 -18.20 4.56
N GLU A 47 -3.53 -17.83 3.29
CA GLU A 47 -2.49 -17.91 2.28
C GLU A 47 -1.58 -16.67 2.27
N GLY A 48 -2.08 -15.53 2.76
CA GLY A 48 -1.38 -14.27 2.68
C GLY A 48 -1.07 -13.92 1.23
N VAL A 49 0.16 -13.47 0.97
CA VAL A 49 0.68 -13.25 -0.39
C VAL A 49 1.74 -14.29 -0.78
N GLY A 50 1.70 -15.48 -0.16
CA GLY A 50 2.75 -16.50 -0.27
C GLY A 50 3.90 -16.32 0.74
N TYR A 51 3.80 -15.32 1.61
CA TYR A 51 4.76 -15.01 2.67
C TYR A 51 4.03 -14.73 3.99
N ASP A 52 4.63 -15.10 5.12
CA ASP A 52 4.17 -14.64 6.43
C ASP A 52 4.74 -13.25 6.70
N LEU A 53 3.89 -12.24 6.52
CA LEU A 53 4.25 -10.83 6.65
C LEU A 53 3.98 -10.28 8.05
N TRP A 54 3.61 -11.10 9.04
CA TRP A 54 3.52 -10.61 10.41
C TRP A 54 4.91 -10.28 10.94
N LEU A 55 5.10 -9.01 11.26
CA LEU A 55 6.33 -8.53 11.87
C LEU A 55 6.31 -8.85 13.37
N LYS A 56 7.41 -9.39 13.89
CA LYS A 56 7.68 -9.49 15.33
C LYS A 56 7.93 -8.10 15.93
N GLN A 57 8.57 -7.22 15.16
CA GLN A 57 8.83 -5.84 15.53
C GLN A 57 8.86 -4.95 14.28
N GLU A 58 8.54 -3.68 14.48
CA GLU A 58 8.61 -2.64 13.47
C GLU A 58 10.07 -2.45 12.99
N PRO A 59 10.43 -2.76 11.72
CA PRO A 59 11.83 -2.69 11.28
C PRO A 59 12.31 -1.24 11.20
N SER A 60 13.60 -0.98 11.44
CA SER A 60 14.19 0.36 11.30
C SER A 60 14.37 0.76 9.82
N PRO A 61 14.54 2.06 9.49
CA PRO A 61 14.91 2.48 8.14
C PRO A 61 16.12 1.74 7.57
N GLU A 62 17.15 1.51 8.41
CA GLU A 62 18.37 0.79 8.03
C GLU A 62 18.09 -0.67 7.70
N GLU A 63 17.26 -1.36 8.50
CA GLU A 63 16.86 -2.74 8.23
C GLU A 63 16.06 -2.86 6.93
N VAL A 64 15.18 -1.89 6.65
CA VAL A 64 14.41 -1.83 5.40
C VAL A 64 15.34 -1.59 4.21
N LEU A 65 16.29 -0.66 4.31
CA LEU A 65 17.26 -0.37 3.25
C LEU A 65 18.20 -1.55 3.00
N ALA A 66 18.66 -2.23 4.05
CA ALA A 66 19.51 -3.42 3.96
C ALA A 66 18.79 -4.59 3.27
N ALA A 67 17.45 -4.65 3.36
CA ALA A 67 16.65 -5.65 2.64
C ALA A 67 16.59 -5.39 1.12
N VAL A 68 16.97 -4.20 0.65
CA VAL A 68 16.99 -3.82 -0.77
C VAL A 68 18.45 -3.75 -1.28
N GLN A 69 18.91 -4.80 -1.95
CA GLN A 69 20.28 -4.88 -2.47
C GLN A 69 20.51 -4.02 -3.72
N ASP A 70 19.75 -4.27 -4.77
CA ASP A 70 19.74 -3.46 -5.99
C ASP A 70 18.28 -3.11 -6.34
N PRO A 71 17.86 -1.85 -6.16
CA PRO A 71 16.48 -1.46 -6.47
C PRO A 71 16.20 -1.38 -7.96
N THR A 72 17.23 -1.26 -8.82
CA THR A 72 17.07 -1.13 -10.28
C THR A 72 16.74 -2.46 -10.96
N SER A 73 17.00 -3.58 -10.26
CA SER A 73 16.58 -4.92 -10.67
C SER A 73 15.05 -5.12 -10.64
N TYR A 74 14.28 -4.17 -10.10
CA TYR A 74 12.82 -4.24 -10.01
C TYR A 74 12.18 -3.11 -10.80
N ARG A 75 10.99 -3.38 -11.34
CA ARG A 75 10.19 -2.35 -12.02
C ARG A 75 9.77 -1.25 -11.05
N GLU A 76 9.32 -1.62 -9.85
CA GLU A 76 8.96 -0.70 -8.77
C GLU A 76 9.36 -1.30 -7.41
N ILE A 77 9.79 -0.45 -6.48
CA ILE A 77 9.80 -0.74 -5.05
C ILE A 77 8.49 -0.22 -4.47
N VAL A 78 7.76 -1.10 -3.78
CA VAL A 78 6.38 -0.85 -3.35
C VAL A 78 6.30 -0.89 -1.83
N PHE A 79 6.01 0.25 -1.19
CA PHE A 79 5.61 0.24 0.21
C PHE A 79 4.22 -0.37 0.32
N CYS A 80 4.17 -1.61 0.79
CA CYS A 80 2.96 -2.42 0.91
C CYS A 80 3.33 -3.70 1.65
N GLY A 81 2.52 -4.06 2.63
CA GLY A 81 2.68 -5.30 3.37
C GLY A 81 1.36 -5.66 4.00
N TYR A 82 1.40 -6.21 5.20
CA TYR A 82 0.18 -6.36 5.97
C TYR A 82 -0.35 -4.98 6.38
N GLY A 83 0.49 -4.05 6.86
CA GLY A 83 0.02 -2.77 7.42
C GLY A 83 -0.29 -1.67 6.43
N GLU A 84 -0.65 -0.51 7.00
CA GLU A 84 -0.72 0.77 6.31
C GLU A 84 0.66 1.44 6.38
N PRO A 85 1.44 1.48 5.28
CA PRO A 85 2.80 2.00 5.30
C PRO A 85 2.89 3.44 5.78
N LEU A 86 1.87 4.27 5.49
CA LEU A 86 1.88 5.66 5.91
C LEU A 86 1.64 5.86 7.41
N MET A 87 1.39 4.81 8.20
CA MET A 87 1.53 4.91 9.67
C MET A 87 2.98 5.17 10.11
N ARG A 88 3.94 4.96 9.21
CA ARG A 88 5.37 5.19 9.41
C ARG A 88 5.92 6.19 8.39
N LEU A 89 5.26 7.34 8.26
CA LEU A 89 5.60 8.38 7.27
C LEU A 89 7.10 8.70 7.23
N GLU A 90 7.74 8.92 8.37
CA GLU A 90 9.18 9.26 8.39
C GLU A 90 10.06 8.14 7.84
N VAL A 91 9.74 6.88 8.15
CA VAL A 91 10.45 5.71 7.60
C VAL A 91 10.24 5.63 6.09
N VAL A 92 9.00 5.84 5.63
CA VAL A 92 8.69 5.86 4.19
C VAL A 92 9.50 6.95 3.49
N ARG A 93 9.56 8.16 4.05
CA ARG A 93 10.31 9.29 3.48
C ARG A 93 11.80 9.01 3.39
N GLU A 94 12.41 8.57 4.49
CA GLU A 94 13.84 8.29 4.56
C GLU A 94 14.24 7.16 3.60
N VAL A 95 13.51 6.04 3.64
CA VAL A 95 13.78 4.89 2.77
C VAL A 95 13.55 5.26 1.29
N ALA A 96 12.47 5.98 0.98
CA ALA A 96 12.18 6.40 -0.39
C ALA A 96 13.29 7.32 -0.93
N GLU A 97 13.74 8.31 -0.14
CA GLU A 97 14.81 9.22 -0.54
C GLU A 97 16.09 8.46 -0.89
N GLN A 98 16.52 7.53 -0.02
CA GLN A 98 17.73 6.73 -0.26
C GLN A 98 17.60 5.80 -1.47
N LEU A 99 16.43 5.20 -1.68
CA LEU A 99 16.19 4.34 -2.83
C LEU A 99 16.06 5.14 -4.14
N LYS A 100 15.48 6.34 -4.13
CA LYS A 100 15.43 7.24 -5.29
C LYS A 100 16.84 7.64 -5.74
N LYS A 101 17.75 7.95 -4.81
CA LYS A 101 19.17 8.20 -5.10
C LYS A 101 19.86 7.02 -5.79
N ARG A 102 19.34 5.79 -5.59
CA ARG A 102 19.82 4.55 -6.20
C ARG A 102 19.07 4.17 -7.48
N GLY A 103 18.25 5.06 -8.03
CA GLY A 103 17.52 4.86 -9.29
C GLY A 103 16.21 4.09 -9.18
N ALA A 104 15.68 3.89 -7.97
CA ALA A 104 14.43 3.18 -7.77
C ALA A 104 13.23 3.97 -8.34
N GLN A 105 12.23 3.23 -8.84
CA GLN A 105 10.86 3.73 -9.02
C GLN A 105 10.05 3.37 -7.78
N ILE A 106 9.45 4.35 -7.11
CA ILE A 106 8.79 4.16 -5.82
C ILE A 106 7.28 4.24 -5.95
N ARG A 107 6.57 3.23 -5.43
CA ARG A 107 5.11 3.26 -5.27
C ARG A 107 4.70 3.07 -3.81
N ILE A 108 3.68 3.79 -3.38
CA ILE A 108 3.02 3.55 -2.09
C ILE A 108 1.62 2.98 -2.35
N ASN A 109 1.31 1.83 -1.73
CA ASN A 109 -0.08 1.38 -1.60
C ASN A 109 -0.58 1.82 -0.23
N THR A 110 -1.68 2.55 -0.18
CA THR A 110 -2.23 3.12 1.04
C THR A 110 -3.75 3.00 1.10
N ASN A 111 -4.31 3.02 2.30
CA ASN A 111 -5.72 3.19 2.56
C ASN A 111 -6.20 4.65 2.39
N GLY A 112 -5.28 5.61 2.26
CA GLY A 112 -5.56 7.01 1.96
C GLY A 112 -5.90 7.89 3.16
N GLN A 113 -5.69 7.44 4.40
CA GLN A 113 -6.07 8.19 5.60
C GLN A 113 -4.92 9.00 6.22
N ALA A 114 -3.75 9.07 5.59
CA ALA A 114 -2.57 9.68 6.21
C ALA A 114 -2.76 11.14 6.64
N ASN A 115 -3.42 11.97 5.84
CA ASN A 115 -3.71 13.36 6.24
C ASN A 115 -4.61 13.42 7.49
N LEU A 116 -5.53 12.47 7.64
CA LEU A 116 -6.37 12.35 8.83
C LEU A 116 -5.58 11.83 10.04
N VAL A 117 -4.62 10.93 9.84
CA VAL A 117 -3.74 10.45 10.91
C VAL A 117 -2.85 11.58 11.44
N TYR A 118 -2.21 12.33 10.54
CA TYR A 118 -1.22 13.36 10.91
C TYR A 118 -1.80 14.76 11.07
N GLN A 119 -3.10 14.95 10.83
CA GLN A 119 -3.81 16.23 10.92
C GLN A 119 -3.16 17.35 10.08
N ARG A 120 -2.53 16.99 8.95
CA ARG A 120 -1.84 17.90 8.02
C ARG A 120 -1.73 17.26 6.64
N ASN A 121 -1.43 18.06 5.62
CA ASN A 121 -1.23 17.55 4.27
C ASN A 121 0.16 16.94 4.10
N VAL A 122 0.27 15.61 4.21
CA VAL A 122 1.55 14.89 4.10
C VAL A 122 1.97 14.61 2.66
N VAL A 123 1.08 14.84 1.68
CA VAL A 123 1.38 14.60 0.26
C VAL A 123 2.57 15.44 -0.21
N LEU A 124 2.70 16.68 0.30
CA LEU A 124 3.80 17.57 -0.06
C LEU A 124 5.16 17.04 0.43
N GLU A 125 5.19 16.23 1.48
CA GLU A 125 6.42 15.59 1.97
C GLU A 125 6.79 14.33 1.19
N LEU A 126 5.85 13.77 0.43
CA LEU A 126 6.04 12.62 -0.45
C LEU A 126 6.35 13.05 -1.89
N LYS A 127 6.15 14.33 -2.21
CA LYS A 127 6.49 14.92 -3.49
C LYS A 127 7.98 14.69 -3.79
N ASP A 128 8.29 14.36 -5.03
CA ASP A 128 9.63 14.02 -5.54
C ASP A 128 10.28 12.75 -4.96
N LEU A 129 9.73 12.19 -3.87
CA LEU A 129 10.16 10.90 -3.29
C LEU A 129 9.41 9.70 -3.88
N VAL A 130 8.20 9.92 -4.40
CA VAL A 130 7.27 8.86 -4.81
C VAL A 130 6.81 9.09 -6.25
N ASP A 131 6.89 8.05 -7.07
CA ASP A 131 6.50 8.10 -8.48
C ASP A 131 5.02 7.72 -8.67
N ALA A 132 4.49 6.87 -7.78
CA ALA A 132 3.08 6.47 -7.82
C ALA A 132 2.47 6.30 -6.43
N ILE A 133 1.20 6.66 -6.28
CA ILE A 133 0.39 6.33 -5.11
C ILE A 133 -0.88 5.60 -5.52
N CYS A 134 -1.11 4.44 -4.90
CA CYS A 134 -2.30 3.63 -5.11
C CYS A 134 -3.15 3.64 -3.85
N ILE A 135 -4.26 4.36 -3.91
CA ILE A 135 -5.18 4.60 -2.79
C ILE A 135 -6.31 3.57 -2.86
N SER A 136 -6.58 2.93 -1.73
CA SER A 136 -7.60 1.88 -1.64
C SER A 136 -8.98 2.48 -1.33
N LEU A 137 -9.69 2.91 -2.36
CA LEU A 137 -11.05 3.46 -2.27
C LEU A 137 -12.04 2.43 -1.72
N ASN A 138 -12.00 1.23 -2.30
CA ASN A 138 -12.78 0.02 -1.95
C ASN A 138 -14.32 0.13 -1.87
N ALA A 139 -14.92 1.31 -1.83
CA ALA A 139 -16.37 1.50 -1.73
C ALA A 139 -16.85 2.79 -2.41
N GLN A 140 -18.09 2.75 -2.90
CA GLN A 140 -18.75 3.85 -3.61
C GLN A 140 -19.37 4.92 -2.69
N SER A 141 -19.47 4.64 -1.39
CA SER A 141 -20.09 5.53 -0.41
C SER A 141 -19.45 5.38 0.97
N ALA A 142 -19.69 6.35 1.84
CA ALA A 142 -19.22 6.34 3.22
C ALA A 142 -19.78 5.13 3.98
N ASP A 143 -21.10 4.90 3.95
CA ASP A 143 -21.74 3.77 4.65
C ASP A 143 -21.12 2.43 4.24
N ARG A 144 -20.94 2.23 2.92
CA ARG A 144 -20.34 0.99 2.42
C ARG A 144 -18.89 0.87 2.85
N TYR A 145 -18.12 1.97 2.82
CA TYR A 145 -16.74 1.99 3.30
C TYR A 145 -16.65 1.62 4.79
N LEU A 146 -17.52 2.20 5.62
CA LEU A 146 -17.57 1.92 7.06
C LEU A 146 -17.83 0.44 7.33
N GLU A 147 -18.79 -0.13 6.62
CA GLU A 147 -19.18 -1.53 6.77
C GLU A 147 -18.03 -2.50 6.45
N ILE A 148 -17.34 -2.28 5.32
CA ILE A 148 -16.38 -3.25 4.77
C ILE A 148 -14.92 -2.94 5.12
N CYS A 149 -14.54 -1.67 5.27
CA CYS A 149 -13.17 -1.26 5.62
C CYS A 149 -13.00 -1.09 7.13
N ARG A 150 -14.08 -0.83 7.87
CA ARG A 150 -14.11 -0.69 9.34
C ARG A 150 -12.98 0.20 9.86
N PRO A 151 -12.94 1.48 9.43
CA PRO A 151 -11.91 2.42 9.84
C PRO A 151 -12.08 2.80 11.32
N ILE A 152 -10.97 2.99 12.04
CA ILE A 152 -11.00 3.47 13.44
C ILE A 152 -11.56 4.89 13.56
N TYR A 153 -11.55 5.66 12.48
CA TYR A 153 -12.02 7.05 12.45
C TYR A 153 -13.51 7.19 12.07
N GLY A 154 -14.24 6.07 11.94
CA GLY A 154 -15.66 6.07 11.62
C GLY A 154 -15.99 6.84 10.33
N GLU A 155 -17.07 7.62 10.36
CA GLU A 155 -17.65 8.32 9.21
C GLU A 155 -16.68 9.29 8.51
N LYS A 156 -15.75 9.88 9.28
CA LYS A 156 -14.78 10.85 8.75
C LYS A 156 -13.77 10.20 7.78
N ALA A 157 -13.55 8.89 7.89
CA ALA A 157 -12.51 8.21 7.15
C ALA A 157 -12.74 8.26 5.63
N TYR A 158 -13.98 8.06 5.17
CA TYR A 158 -14.25 7.99 3.74
C TYR A 158 -13.96 9.31 3.03
N GLN A 159 -14.43 10.42 3.59
CA GLN A 159 -14.16 11.74 3.03
C GLN A 159 -12.66 12.04 3.05
N ALA A 160 -11.94 11.67 4.12
CA ALA A 160 -10.50 11.84 4.19
C ALA A 160 -9.75 11.07 3.09
N VAL A 161 -10.20 9.89 2.69
CA VAL A 161 -9.63 9.14 1.56
C VAL A 161 -9.81 9.92 0.24
N LEU A 162 -11.00 10.50 0.01
CA LEU A 162 -11.26 11.30 -1.18
C LEU A 162 -10.42 12.58 -1.17
N ASP A 163 -10.32 13.27 -0.04
CA ASP A 163 -9.52 14.49 0.11
C ASP A 163 -8.03 14.21 -0.06
N PHE A 164 -7.53 13.09 0.46
CA PHE A 164 -6.15 12.65 0.25
C PHE A 164 -5.87 12.38 -1.23
N ALA A 165 -6.79 11.70 -1.93
CA ALA A 165 -6.68 11.49 -3.36
C ALA A 165 -6.64 12.82 -4.14
N ARG A 166 -7.49 13.80 -3.78
CA ARG A 166 -7.43 15.16 -4.36
C ARG A 166 -6.09 15.83 -4.12
N CYS A 167 -5.53 15.72 -2.92
CA CYS A 167 -4.23 16.30 -2.58
C CYS A 167 -3.09 15.68 -3.40
N CYS A 168 -3.19 14.38 -3.73
CA CYS A 168 -2.19 13.67 -4.54
C CYS A 168 -2.17 14.12 -5.99
N VAL A 169 -3.32 14.45 -6.58
CA VAL A 169 -3.42 14.83 -7.99
C VAL A 169 -2.67 16.14 -8.24
N GLY A 170 -1.76 16.12 -9.21
CA GLY A 170 -0.88 17.24 -9.53
C GLY A 170 0.36 17.37 -8.65
N GLN A 171 0.48 16.58 -7.57
CA GLN A 171 1.68 16.52 -6.73
C GLN A 171 2.47 15.22 -6.90
N ILE A 172 1.78 14.10 -7.09
CA ILE A 172 2.38 12.79 -7.35
C ILE A 172 2.19 12.44 -8.84
N PRO A 173 3.24 11.98 -9.56
CA PRO A 173 3.16 11.75 -11.01
C PRO A 173 2.03 10.81 -11.43
N ARG A 174 1.78 9.75 -10.65
CA ARG A 174 0.73 8.78 -10.92
C ARG A 174 -0.13 8.50 -9.69
N VAL A 175 -1.42 8.81 -9.80
CA VAL A 175 -2.42 8.57 -8.73
C VAL A 175 -3.44 7.55 -9.22
N VAL A 176 -3.59 6.45 -8.48
CA VAL A 176 -4.52 5.36 -8.80
C VAL A 176 -5.49 5.18 -7.65
N LEU A 177 -6.79 5.21 -7.91
CA LEU A 177 -7.79 4.68 -6.99
C LEU A 177 -8.06 3.22 -7.33
N SER A 178 -8.00 2.36 -6.31
CA SER A 178 -8.22 0.93 -6.48
C SER A 178 -9.34 0.40 -5.61
N VAL A 179 -9.99 -0.65 -6.11
CA VAL A 179 -11.12 -1.32 -5.46
C VAL A 179 -10.88 -2.82 -5.51
N VAL A 180 -11.15 -3.52 -4.41
CA VAL A 180 -11.28 -4.97 -4.42
C VAL A 180 -12.71 -5.32 -4.86
N GLU A 181 -12.83 -6.21 -5.82
CA GLU A 181 -14.10 -6.83 -6.18
C GLU A 181 -14.63 -7.59 -4.95
N TRP A 182 -15.69 -7.05 -4.36
CA TRP A 182 -16.25 -7.53 -3.10
C TRP A 182 -17.77 -7.40 -3.13
N PRO A 183 -18.54 -8.34 -2.54
CA PRO A 183 -19.99 -8.26 -2.51
C PRO A 183 -20.48 -6.88 -2.05
N GLY A 184 -21.52 -6.33 -2.69
CA GLY A 184 -22.10 -5.02 -2.34
C GLY A 184 -21.29 -3.78 -2.73
N VAL A 185 -20.10 -3.94 -3.32
CA VAL A 185 -19.32 -2.81 -3.87
C VAL A 185 -19.77 -2.54 -5.30
N ASP A 186 -20.19 -1.30 -5.56
CA ASP A 186 -20.53 -0.83 -6.89
C ASP A 186 -19.26 -0.32 -7.60
N VAL A 187 -18.67 -1.20 -8.41
CA VAL A 187 -17.39 -0.95 -9.10
C VAL A 187 -17.49 0.22 -10.07
N GLU A 188 -18.61 0.37 -10.78
CA GLU A 188 -18.76 1.44 -11.76
C GLU A 188 -18.93 2.81 -11.10
N LYS A 189 -19.66 2.90 -9.98
CA LYS A 189 -19.66 4.14 -9.18
C LYS A 189 -18.27 4.47 -8.64
N CYS A 190 -17.48 3.49 -8.22
CA CYS A 190 -16.11 3.73 -7.80
C CYS A 190 -15.23 4.23 -8.97
N ARG A 191 -15.44 3.70 -10.18
CA ARG A 191 -14.76 4.17 -11.39
C ARG A 191 -15.15 5.61 -11.73
N GLU A 192 -16.42 5.96 -11.58
CA GLU A 192 -16.88 7.33 -11.75
C GLU A 192 -16.25 8.30 -10.73
N ILE A 193 -16.10 7.89 -9.47
CA ILE A 193 -15.40 8.66 -8.45
C ILE A 193 -13.95 8.91 -8.88
N ALA A 194 -13.24 7.88 -9.31
CA ALA A 194 -11.86 8.01 -9.80
C ALA A 194 -11.75 8.99 -10.98
N ARG A 195 -12.66 8.89 -11.95
CA ARG A 195 -12.74 9.81 -13.09
C ARG A 195 -12.99 11.25 -12.64
N LYS A 196 -13.93 11.48 -11.72
CA LYS A 196 -14.25 12.82 -11.19
C LYS A 196 -13.07 13.44 -10.43
N LEU A 197 -12.26 12.61 -9.79
CA LEU A 197 -11.06 13.05 -9.06
C LEU A 197 -9.83 13.20 -9.96
N GLY A 198 -9.89 12.79 -11.23
CA GLY A 198 -8.76 12.85 -12.14
C GLY A 198 -7.69 11.79 -11.86
N THR A 199 -8.05 10.66 -11.27
CA THR A 199 -7.14 9.54 -11.00
C THR A 199 -7.33 8.41 -12.00
N GLU A 200 -6.30 7.58 -12.17
CA GLU A 200 -6.49 6.26 -12.77
C GLU A 200 -7.39 5.39 -11.87
N PHE A 201 -7.99 4.35 -12.45
CA PHE A 201 -8.80 3.38 -11.74
C PHE A 201 -8.27 1.96 -11.94
N ARG A 202 -8.20 1.17 -10.85
CA ARG A 202 -7.79 -0.24 -10.91
C ARG A 202 -8.73 -1.13 -10.09
N LEU A 203 -9.43 -2.04 -10.77
CA LEU A 203 -10.11 -3.15 -10.11
C LEU A 203 -9.10 -4.24 -9.74
N ARG A 204 -9.24 -4.80 -8.54
CA ARG A 204 -8.44 -5.91 -8.02
C ARG A 204 -9.38 -7.07 -7.72
N ARG A 205 -9.02 -8.28 -8.16
CA ARG A 205 -9.72 -9.48 -7.72
C ARG A 205 -9.34 -9.79 -6.28
N PHE A 206 -10.31 -10.23 -5.49
CA PHE A 206 -10.02 -10.82 -4.19
C PHE A 206 -9.29 -12.16 -4.40
N SER A 207 -8.30 -12.44 -3.57
CA SER A 207 -7.52 -13.68 -3.61
C SER A 207 -7.29 -14.16 -2.19
N GLY A 208 -7.52 -15.46 -1.95
CA GLY A 208 -7.32 -16.13 -0.67
C GLY A 208 -8.61 -16.61 -0.03
N THR A 209 -8.49 -17.53 0.92
CA THR A 209 -9.62 -18.07 1.69
C THR A 209 -9.68 -17.33 3.01
N LEU A 210 -10.82 -16.70 3.32
CA LEU A 210 -10.99 -16.05 4.63
C LEU A 210 -10.85 -17.10 5.73
N LYS A 211 -10.06 -16.78 6.76
CA LYS A 211 -9.96 -17.56 7.98
C LYS A 211 -11.36 -17.69 8.58
N GLN A 212 -11.79 -18.93 8.80
CA GLN A 212 -12.98 -19.19 9.61
C GLN A 212 -12.67 -18.66 11.02
N VAL A 213 -13.56 -17.81 11.54
CA VAL A 213 -13.44 -17.21 12.87
C VAL A 213 -14.26 -18.06 13.84
#